data_AF-A0A8T6TG20-F1
#
_entry.id   AF-A0A8T6TG20-F1
#
_cell.length_a   1.000
_cell.length_b   1.000
_cell.length_c   1.000
_cell.angle_alpha   90.00
_cell.angle_beta   90.00
_cell.angle_gamma   90.00
#
_symmetry.space_group_name_H-M   'P 1'
#
loop_
_entity.id
_entity.type
_entity.pdbx_description
1 polymer ?
#
loop_
_entity_poly.entity_id
_entity_poly.type
_entity_poly.pdbx_seq_one_letter_code
_entity_poly.pdbx_strand_id
1 'polypeptide(L)'
;MDTRTPKSEIDHRHGNLAPHLDKGELDLTIIVTNPNLYYLTGSIQEGMLVLAPECPGPVYLVKRVLERAHWESPLDEVRPAVSPRKL
;
A
#
# COMPACT_ATOMS: atom_id res chain seq x y z
N MET A 1 -1.99 -16.79 18.35
CA MET A 1 -0.93 -15.79 18.07
C MET A 1 -1.36 -15.04 16.83
N ASP A 2 -1.33 -13.72 16.88
CA ASP A 2 -1.55 -12.90 15.68
C ASP A 2 -0.32 -13.03 14.77
N THR A 3 -0.51 -13.46 13.53
CA THR A 3 0.58 -13.67 12.56
C THR A 3 0.68 -12.54 11.54
N ARG A 4 -0.11 -11.47 11.71
CA ARG A 4 -0.11 -10.32 10.80
C ARG A 4 1.18 -9.51 10.97
N THR A 5 1.59 -8.85 9.89
CA THR A 5 2.77 -7.97 9.93
C THR A 5 2.45 -6.78 10.83
N PRO A 6 3.25 -6.50 11.88
CA PRO A 6 2.98 -5.38 12.78
C PRO A 6 2.99 -4.03 12.05
N LYS A 7 2.17 -3.08 12.49
CA LYS A 7 2.14 -1.72 11.93
C LYS A 7 3.52 -1.06 11.94
N SER A 8 4.25 -1.18 13.04
CA SER A 8 5.60 -0.62 13.19
C SER A 8 6.60 -1.13 12.14
N GLU A 9 6.45 -2.38 11.70
CA GLU A 9 7.29 -2.97 10.65
C GLU A 9 6.95 -2.39 9.28
N ILE A 10 5.65 -2.22 8.98
CA ILE A 10 5.20 -1.56 7.74
C ILE A 10 5.64 -0.09 7.71
N ASP A 11 5.48 0.63 8.82
CA ASP A 11 5.92 2.02 8.95
C ASP A 11 7.44 2.15 8.74
N HIS A 12 8.23 1.22 9.29
CA HIS A 12 9.68 1.18 9.09
C HIS A 12 10.05 0.97 7.61
N ARG A 13 9.38 0.06 6.91
CA ARG A 13 9.61 -0.18 5.47
C ARG A 13 9.29 1.04 4.62
N HIS A 14 8.21 1.75 4.94
CA HIS A 14 7.87 3.01 4.30
C HIS A 14 8.89 4.11 4.58
N GLY A 15 9.38 4.22 5.82
CA GLY A 15 10.45 5.16 6.17
C GLY A 15 11.74 4.93 5.38
N ASN A 16 12.07 3.67 5.06
CA ASN A 16 13.20 3.33 4.21
C ASN A 16 12.94 3.61 2.71
N LEU A 17 11.69 3.55 2.26
CA LEU A 17 11.30 3.81 0.86
C LEU A 17 11.22 5.30 0.55
N ALA A 18 10.69 6.13 1.46
CA ALA A 18 10.41 7.54 1.24
C ALA A 18 11.61 8.36 0.68
N PRO A 19 12.85 8.22 1.20
CA PRO A 19 14.00 8.96 0.65
C PRO A 19 14.32 8.65 -0.82
N HIS A 20 13.88 7.49 -1.33
CA HIS A 20 14.08 7.10 -2.71
C HIS A 20 13.02 7.70 -3.64
N LEU A 21 11.83 8.00 -3.11
CA LEU A 21 10.78 8.72 -3.83
C LEU A 21 11.18 10.18 -4.02
N ASP A 22 11.67 10.82 -2.95
CA ASP A 22 12.10 12.23 -2.98
C ASP A 22 13.32 12.47 -3.88
N LYS A 23 14.30 11.55 -3.87
CA LYS A 23 15.52 11.68 -4.69
C LYS A 23 15.30 11.34 -6.16
N GLY A 24 14.21 10.64 -6.48
CA GLY A 24 13.96 10.11 -7.83
C GLY A 24 13.18 11.05 -8.74
N GLU A 25 12.82 12.26 -8.28
CA GLU A 25 11.84 13.15 -8.95
C GLU A 25 10.53 12.41 -9.30
N LEU A 26 10.15 11.42 -8.48
CA LEU A 26 8.95 10.63 -8.70
C LEU A 26 7.77 11.29 -7.97
N ASP A 27 6.94 11.99 -8.73
CA ASP A 27 5.70 12.57 -8.19
C ASP A 27 4.71 11.50 -7.70
N LEU A 28 4.77 10.31 -8.29
CA LEU A 28 3.86 9.20 -8.01
C LEU A 28 4.55 7.85 -8.24
N THR A 29 4.38 6.93 -7.28
CA THR A 29 4.79 5.52 -7.41
C THR A 29 3.58 4.61 -7.23
N ILE A 30 3.43 3.67 -8.17
CA ILE A 30 2.37 2.65 -8.15
C ILE A 30 3.01 1.27 -8.13
N ILE A 31 2.68 0.49 -7.11
CA ILE A 31 3.18 -0.88 -6.92
C ILE A 31 2.03 -1.86 -7.12
N VAL A 32 2.22 -2.87 -7.96
CA VAL A 32 1.17 -3.83 -8.37
C VAL A 32 1.58 -5.29 -8.21
N THR A 33 2.84 -5.58 -7.86
CA THR A 33 3.32 -6.96 -7.72
C THR A 33 3.01 -7.50 -6.33
N ASN A 34 2.43 -8.69 -6.25
CA ASN A 34 2.02 -9.30 -4.99
C ASN A 34 3.11 -9.36 -3.91
N PRO A 35 4.38 -9.72 -4.20
CA PRO A 35 5.43 -9.70 -3.18
C PRO A 35 5.67 -8.32 -2.58
N ASN A 36 5.68 -7.27 -3.42
CA ASN A 36 5.90 -5.90 -2.95
C ASN A 36 4.65 -5.34 -2.26
N LEU A 37 3.45 -5.69 -2.73
CA LEU A 37 2.20 -5.38 -2.03
C LEU A 37 2.21 -5.98 -0.63
N TYR A 38 2.54 -7.27 -0.49
CA TYR A 38 2.63 -7.88 0.83
C TYR A 38 3.72 -7.23 1.70
N TYR A 39 4.89 -6.98 1.13
CA TYR A 39 5.99 -6.35 1.84
C TYR A 39 5.63 -4.95 2.37
N LEU A 40 4.91 -4.15 1.59
CA LEU A 40 4.62 -2.75 1.93
C LEU A 40 3.24 -2.55 2.56
N THR A 41 2.33 -3.51 2.47
CA THR A 41 0.97 -3.36 3.01
C THR A 41 0.61 -4.42 4.04
N GLY A 42 1.38 -5.49 4.18
CA GLY A 42 1.02 -6.65 5.01
C GLY A 42 -0.09 -7.53 4.42
N SER A 43 -0.59 -7.23 3.22
CA SER A 43 -1.66 -7.96 2.56
C SER A 43 -1.28 -8.37 1.13
N ILE A 44 -1.72 -9.56 0.73
CA ILE A 44 -1.51 -10.12 -0.62
C ILE A 44 -2.73 -9.86 -1.54
N GLN A 45 -3.75 -9.11 -1.06
CA GLN A 45 -4.96 -8.90 -1.86
C GLN A 45 -4.63 -8.23 -3.20
N GLU A 46 -5.40 -8.58 -4.23
CA GLU A 46 -5.21 -8.00 -5.55
C GLU A 46 -5.54 -6.50 -5.54
N GLY A 47 -4.59 -5.67 -5.97
CA GLY A 47 -4.73 -4.23 -5.87
C GLY A 47 -3.53 -3.45 -6.41
N MET A 48 -3.41 -2.21 -5.96
CA MET A 48 -2.24 -1.38 -6.17
C MET A 48 -1.98 -0.52 -4.92
N LEU A 49 -0.71 -0.34 -4.59
CA LEU A 49 -0.29 0.59 -3.56
C LEU A 49 0.18 1.87 -4.25
N VAL A 50 -0.37 3.00 -3.83
CA VAL A 50 -0.07 4.32 -4.37
C VAL A 50 0.69 5.12 -3.30
N LEU A 51 1.81 5.70 -3.71
CA LEU A 51 2.68 6.52 -2.87
C LEU A 51 3.00 7.81 -3.63
N ALA A 52 2.92 8.95 -2.96
CA ALA A 52 3.35 10.23 -3.50
C ALA A 52 4.02 11.03 -2.38
N PRO A 53 5.12 11.76 -2.65
CA PRO A 53 5.80 12.58 -1.63
C PRO A 53 4.89 13.59 -0.93
N GLU A 54 3.91 14.15 -1.66
CA GLU A 54 2.97 15.14 -1.12
C GLU A 54 1.78 14.54 -0.36
N CYS A 55 1.61 13.21 -0.37
CA CYS A 55 0.51 12.55 0.34
C CYS A 55 0.88 12.24 1.80
N PRO A 56 -0.09 12.27 2.73
CA PRO A 56 0.15 11.97 4.14
C PRO A 56 0.58 10.52 4.42
N GLY A 57 0.42 9.62 3.45
CA GLY A 57 0.81 8.22 3.57
C GLY A 57 0.45 7.38 2.34
N PRO A 58 0.79 6.09 2.36
CA PRO A 58 0.42 5.12 1.33
C PRO A 58 -1.09 4.93 1.25
N VAL A 59 -1.62 4.77 0.02
CA VAL A 59 -3.01 4.39 -0.22
C VAL A 59 -3.05 3.04 -0.92
N TYR A 60 -3.67 2.04 -0.27
CA TYR A 60 -3.83 0.70 -0.83
C TYR A 60 -5.20 0.53 -1.48
N LEU A 61 -5.24 0.52 -2.81
CA LEU A 61 -6.43 0.37 -3.62
C LEU A 61 -6.68 -1.10 -3.97
N VAL A 62 -7.73 -1.71 -3.42
CA VAL A 62 -8.01 -3.14 -3.47
C VAL A 62 -9.13 -3.45 -4.47
N LYS A 63 -8.92 -4.40 -5.39
CA LYS A 63 -9.86 -4.69 -6.48
C LYS A 63 -10.99 -5.65 -6.10
N ARG A 64 -10.73 -6.62 -5.22
CA ARG A 64 -11.64 -7.76 -4.99
C ARG A 64 -12.11 -7.88 -3.55
N VAL A 65 -11.23 -8.28 -2.64
CA VAL A 65 -11.61 -8.66 -1.27
C VAL A 65 -11.19 -7.57 -0.28
N LEU A 66 -11.88 -6.43 -0.32
CA LEU A 66 -11.56 -5.24 0.48
C LEU A 66 -11.56 -5.53 2.00
N GLU A 67 -12.57 -6.25 2.48
CA GLU A 67 -12.70 -6.61 3.90
C GLU A 67 -11.48 -7.38 4.42
N ARG A 68 -10.98 -8.32 3.62
CA ARG A 68 -9.77 -9.08 3.96
C ARG A 68 -8.53 -8.18 3.98
N ALA A 69 -8.43 -7.23 3.05
CA ALA A 69 -7.33 -6.27 3.06
C ALA A 69 -7.35 -5.39 4.32
N HIS A 70 -8.50 -4.94 4.79
CA HIS A 70 -8.62 -4.22 6.06
C HIS A 70 -8.22 -5.07 7.28
N TRP A 71 -8.53 -6.36 7.23
CA TRP A 71 -8.18 -7.26 8.32
C TRP A 71 -6.68 -7.61 8.35
N GLU A 72 -6.05 -7.74 7.19
CA GLU A 72 -4.64 -8.10 7.03
C GLU A 72 -3.69 -6.89 7.16
N SER A 73 -4.05 -5.77 6.54
CA SER A 73 -3.18 -4.60 6.38
C SER A 73 -3.28 -3.66 7.58
N PRO A 74 -2.14 -3.21 8.15
CA PRO A 74 -2.14 -2.19 9.18
C PRO A 74 -2.12 -0.75 8.63
N LEU A 75 -2.28 -0.57 7.31
CA LEU A 75 -2.35 0.75 6.70
C LEU A 75 -3.67 1.44 7.06
N ASP A 76 -3.58 2.75 7.29
CA ASP A 76 -4.74 3.57 7.65
C ASP A 76 -5.66 3.80 6.43
N GLU A 77 -5.09 3.80 5.22
CA GLU A 77 -5.79 4.10 3.96
C GLU A 77 -5.88 2.86 3.05
N VAL A 78 -6.86 2.00 3.33
CA VAL A 78 -7.24 0.86 2.47
C VAL A 78 -8.60 1.15 1.83
N ARG A 79 -8.67 1.22 0.50
CA ARG A 79 -9.86 1.67 -0.24
C ARG A 79 -10.18 0.74 -1.41
N PRO A 80 -11.43 0.68 -1.89
CA PRO A 80 -11.74 -0.07 -3.11
C PRO A 80 -11.11 0.62 -4.33
N ALA A 81 -10.50 -0.18 -5.21
CA ALA A 81 -10.07 0.31 -6.52
C ALA A 81 -11.30 0.53 -7.41
N VAL A 82 -11.46 1.75 -7.94
CA VAL A 82 -12.51 2.05 -8.91
C VAL A 82 -12.07 1.50 -10.27
N SER A 83 -12.99 0.84 -10.98
CA SER A 83 -12.70 0.39 -12.34
C SER A 83 -12.39 1.60 -13.22
N PRO A 84 -11.28 1.62 -13.98
CA PRO A 84 -10.99 2.70 -14.93
C PRO A 84 -12.10 2.90 -15.96
N ARG A 85 -12.88 1.85 -16.22
CA ARG A 85 -14.05 1.87 -17.11
C ARG A 85 -15.23 2.69 -16.57
N LYS A 86 -15.19 3.10 -15.30
CA LYS A 86 -16.22 3.88 -14.59
C LYS A 86 -15.76 5.30 -14.27
N LEU A 87 -14.57 5.70 -14.72
CA LEU A 87 -14.03 7.06 -14.61
C LEU A 87 -14.31 7.86 -15.88
#